data_AF-A0A9D1MDY7-F1
#
_entry.id   AF-A0A9D1MDY7-F1
#
_cell.length_a   1.000
_cell.length_b   1.000
_cell.length_c   1.000
_cell.angle_alpha   90.00
_cell.angle_beta   90.00
_cell.angle_gamma   90.00
#
_symmetry.space_group_name_H-M   'P 1'
#
loop_
_entity.id
_entity.type
_entity.pdbx_description
1 polymer ?
#
loop_
_entity_poly.entity_id
_entity_poly.type
_entity_poly.pdbx_seq_one_letter_code
_entity_poly.pdbx_strand_id
1 'polypeptide(L)'
;MEGTEKSARWPVGGKTLRRVTGRIRDKENARGREKDGGRNARPRLKLLVGVVASGDGAEVAEICNSVGAALSYSFEGYGTARTAVLDYLGLGESEKQVIISLIPESAEKAILDGIQKEMELYLVGKGICFTLPLTGVSSIVANGLLKGALQDKSNGREGRMTAETRKYDLIVAAVESGYADEAMNAAREAGAAGGTLIKAMTLNNRKAEQLIGVTLQQETEILIILTKCEGKLPIMRAIQETAGLKTDAGGVLFSLPVDNLIGVGSMSPDTGAGPAED
;
A
#
# COMPACT_ATOMS: atom_id res chain seq x y z
N MET A 1 -34.72 -46.24 -4.08
CA MET A 1 -34.10 -45.01 -4.58
C MET A 1 -33.30 -44.42 -3.45
N GLU A 2 -31.98 -44.57 -3.56
CA GLU A 2 -30.98 -44.02 -2.66
C GLU A 2 -31.00 -42.50 -2.68
N GLY A 3 -30.66 -41.91 -1.54
CA GLY A 3 -30.44 -40.47 -1.36
C GLY A 3 -29.70 -40.27 -0.05
N THR A 4 -28.41 -40.58 -0.07
CA THR A 4 -27.47 -40.44 1.03
C THR A 4 -27.08 -38.97 1.19
N GLU A 5 -27.43 -38.34 2.31
CA GLU A 5 -26.82 -37.07 2.70
C GLU A 5 -25.92 -37.29 3.92
N LYS A 6 -24.61 -37.29 3.65
CA LYS A 6 -23.54 -37.52 4.62
C LYS A 6 -23.40 -36.31 5.53
N SER A 7 -23.45 -36.59 6.83
CA SER A 7 -23.00 -35.67 7.87
C SER A 7 -21.51 -35.34 7.73
N ALA A 8 -21.14 -34.07 7.93
CA ALA A 8 -19.80 -33.70 8.36
C ALA A 8 -19.92 -32.80 9.60
N ARG A 9 -19.91 -33.45 10.75
CA ARG A 9 -19.98 -32.88 12.09
C ARG A 9 -18.56 -32.43 12.46
N TRP A 10 -18.34 -31.14 12.66
CA TRP A 10 -17.05 -30.60 13.14
C TRP A 10 -16.78 -31.09 14.58
N PRO A 11 -15.60 -31.64 14.90
CA PRO A 11 -15.31 -32.07 16.25
C PRO A 11 -14.97 -30.86 17.15
N VAL A 12 -15.86 -30.56 18.09
CA VAL A 12 -15.60 -29.69 19.25
C VAL A 12 -14.66 -30.42 20.22
N GLY A 13 -13.35 -30.26 20.03
CA GLY A 13 -12.32 -30.68 20.95
C GLY A 13 -11.93 -29.54 21.89
N GLY A 14 -12.43 -29.56 23.12
CA GLY A 14 -12.04 -28.64 24.17
C GLY A 14 -10.54 -28.75 24.48
N LYS A 15 -9.82 -27.65 24.30
CA LYS A 15 -8.47 -27.45 24.87
C LYS A 15 -8.41 -26.08 25.53
N THR A 16 -8.29 -26.11 26.85
CA THR A 16 -8.04 -25.00 27.77
C THR A 16 -6.90 -24.11 27.26
N LEU A 17 -7.22 -22.84 26.99
CA LEU A 17 -6.27 -21.79 26.65
C LEU A 17 -5.31 -21.57 27.84
N ARG A 18 -4.05 -21.95 27.67
CA ARG A 18 -2.97 -21.64 28.62
C ARG A 18 -2.62 -20.15 28.54
N ARG A 19 -2.80 -19.46 29.66
CA ARG A 19 -2.45 -18.06 29.89
C ARG A 19 -0.93 -17.88 29.78
N VAL A 20 -0.45 -17.25 28.71
CA VAL A 20 0.96 -16.83 28.59
C VAL A 20 1.11 -15.47 29.27
N THR A 21 1.47 -15.50 30.55
CA THR A 21 2.01 -14.35 31.30
C THR A 21 3.42 -14.70 31.72
N GLY A 22 4.42 -14.07 31.09
CA GLY A 22 5.83 -14.27 31.42
C GLY A 22 6.74 -13.25 30.74
N ARG A 23 7.17 -12.25 31.53
CA ARG A 23 8.37 -11.41 31.42
C ARG A 23 8.61 -10.61 30.12
N ILE A 24 8.13 -9.36 30.16
CA ILE A 24 8.80 -8.21 29.54
C ILE A 24 9.41 -7.40 30.70
N ARG A 25 10.66 -6.90 30.54
CA ARG A 25 11.60 -6.34 31.54
C ARG A 25 12.55 -7.42 32.08
N ASP A 26 13.86 -7.45 31.81
CA ASP A 26 14.84 -6.39 31.57
C ASP A 26 15.93 -6.84 30.57
N LYS A 27 16.12 -6.10 29.48
CA LYS A 27 17.41 -6.00 28.73
C LYS A 27 17.55 -4.61 28.11
N GLU A 28 17.25 -3.59 28.90
CA GLU A 28 17.49 -2.19 28.57
C GLU A 28 18.73 -1.71 29.34
N ASN A 29 19.90 -2.28 29.04
CA ASN A 29 21.18 -1.59 29.25
C ASN A 29 22.33 -2.29 28.51
N ALA A 30 22.39 -2.07 27.20
CA ALA A 30 23.61 -2.28 26.40
C ALA A 30 23.58 -1.33 25.19
N ARG A 31 23.39 -0.03 25.44
CA ARG A 31 23.70 1.02 24.46
C ARG A 31 25.06 1.61 24.83
N GLY A 32 26.09 1.12 24.17
CA GLY A 32 27.45 1.65 24.25
C GLY A 32 28.07 1.75 22.87
N ARG A 33 27.92 2.93 22.25
CA ARG A 33 28.72 3.50 21.15
C ARG A 33 29.04 2.57 19.96
N GLU A 34 28.15 2.56 18.96
CA GLU A 34 28.57 2.24 17.59
C GLU A 34 29.07 3.52 16.94
N LYS A 35 30.40 3.60 16.77
CA LYS A 35 31.09 4.67 16.03
C LYS A 35 30.61 4.66 14.59
N ASP A 36 30.36 5.86 14.08
CA ASP A 36 30.10 6.16 12.68
C ASP A 36 31.38 5.85 11.88
N GLY A 37 31.41 4.67 11.29
CA GLY A 37 32.51 4.17 10.46
C GLY A 37 31.88 3.57 9.21
N GLY A 38 32.29 4.07 8.05
CA GLY A 38 31.68 3.84 6.73
C GLY A 38 31.05 2.46 6.56
N ARG A 39 29.73 2.39 6.70
CA ARG A 39 29.00 1.13 6.52
C ARG A 39 28.82 0.92 5.02
N ASN A 40 29.50 -0.10 4.50
CA ASN A 40 29.05 -0.84 3.34
C ASN A 40 27.58 -1.22 3.62
N ALA A 41 26.62 -0.50 3.00
CA ALA A 41 25.21 -0.68 3.30
C ALA A 41 24.82 -2.12 2.93
N ARG A 42 24.39 -2.91 3.93
CA ARG A 42 23.93 -4.28 3.68
C ARG A 42 22.79 -4.24 2.66
N PRO A 43 22.76 -5.14 1.67
CA PRO A 43 21.65 -5.25 0.73
C PRO A 43 20.35 -5.47 1.50
N ARG A 44 19.28 -4.78 1.10
CA ARG A 44 18.00 -4.77 1.80
C ARG A 44 16.87 -5.10 0.83
N LEU A 45 15.72 -5.38 1.43
CA LEU A 45 14.48 -5.49 0.69
C LEU A 45 13.66 -4.21 0.86
N LYS A 46 12.87 -3.89 -0.16
CA LYS A 46 11.79 -2.91 -0.12
C LYS A 46 10.46 -3.60 -0.42
N LEU A 47 9.37 -2.94 -0.05
CA LEU A 47 8.03 -3.35 -0.43
C LEU A 47 7.64 -2.57 -1.68
N LEU A 48 7.49 -3.26 -2.81
CA LEU A 48 6.85 -2.72 -3.99
C LEU A 48 5.33 -2.86 -3.85
N VAL A 49 4.60 -1.82 -4.21
CA VAL A 49 3.15 -1.81 -4.29
C VAL A 49 2.75 -1.40 -5.70
N GLY A 50 2.05 -2.28 -6.41
CA GLY A 50 1.46 -2.00 -7.72
C GLY A 50 -0.05 -1.85 -7.60
N VAL A 51 -0.62 -0.89 -8.30
CA VAL A 51 -2.07 -0.77 -8.54
C VAL A 51 -2.29 -0.72 -10.04
N VAL A 52 -2.74 -1.82 -10.61
CA VAL A 52 -2.86 -2.01 -12.06
C VAL A 52 -4.27 -2.47 -12.43
N ALA A 53 -4.58 -2.58 -13.71
CA ALA A 53 -5.89 -3.09 -14.13
C ALA A 53 -6.07 -4.55 -13.69
N SER A 54 -7.34 -4.97 -13.58
CA SER A 54 -7.67 -6.36 -13.29
C SER A 54 -7.05 -7.30 -14.33
N GLY A 55 -6.30 -8.31 -13.89
CA GLY A 55 -5.59 -9.27 -14.75
C GLY A 55 -4.10 -9.00 -14.94
N ASP A 56 -3.64 -7.76 -14.75
CA ASP A 56 -2.26 -7.36 -15.05
C ASP A 56 -1.27 -7.67 -13.89
N GLY A 57 -1.76 -8.11 -12.73
CA GLY A 57 -0.91 -8.36 -11.56
C GLY A 57 0.10 -9.50 -11.75
N ALA A 58 -0.18 -10.46 -12.63
CA ALA A 58 0.74 -11.54 -12.96
C ALA A 58 1.98 -10.99 -13.71
N GLU A 59 1.77 -10.07 -14.64
CA GLU A 59 2.84 -9.42 -15.40
C GLU A 59 3.77 -8.61 -14.49
N VAL A 60 3.22 -7.85 -13.53
CA VAL A 60 4.03 -7.17 -12.49
C VAL A 60 4.94 -8.17 -11.77
N ALA A 61 4.41 -9.35 -11.40
CA ALA A 61 5.18 -10.37 -10.70
C ALA A 61 6.24 -11.02 -11.60
N GLU A 62 5.95 -11.25 -12.88
CA GLU A 62 6.92 -11.75 -13.86
C GLU A 62 8.09 -10.78 -14.06
N ILE A 63 7.80 -9.49 -14.21
CA ILE A 63 8.84 -8.46 -14.34
C ILE A 63 9.71 -8.41 -13.09
N CYS A 64 9.10 -8.41 -11.90
CA CYS A 64 9.84 -8.49 -10.64
C CYS A 64 10.80 -9.69 -10.63
N ASN A 65 10.32 -10.87 -11.06
CA ASN A 65 11.08 -12.12 -11.10
C ASN A 65 12.17 -12.17 -12.20
N SER A 66 12.01 -11.41 -13.28
CA SER A 66 12.98 -11.35 -14.39
C SER A 66 14.29 -10.66 -14.01
N VAL A 67 14.23 -9.71 -13.05
CA VAL A 67 15.37 -8.90 -12.61
C VAL A 67 15.97 -9.44 -11.29
N GLY A 68 15.17 -10.14 -10.48
CA GLY A 68 15.63 -10.81 -9.26
C GLY A 68 14.52 -11.64 -8.61
N ALA A 69 14.83 -12.41 -7.57
CA ALA A 69 13.77 -13.15 -6.87
C ALA A 69 12.84 -12.20 -6.10
N ALA A 70 11.53 -12.32 -6.32
CA ALA A 70 10.51 -11.55 -5.63
C ALA A 70 9.46 -12.45 -4.98
N LEU A 71 8.79 -11.95 -3.94
CA LEU A 71 7.66 -12.62 -3.30
C LEU A 71 6.46 -11.70 -3.36
N SER A 72 5.54 -12.01 -4.30
CA SER A 72 4.40 -11.17 -4.63
C SER A 72 3.07 -11.76 -4.14
N TYR A 73 2.17 -10.89 -3.71
CA TYR A 73 0.79 -11.21 -3.35
C TYR A 73 -0.12 -10.21 -4.05
N SER A 74 -1.31 -10.65 -4.45
CA SER A 74 -2.31 -9.76 -5.04
C SER A 74 -3.65 -9.85 -4.32
N PHE A 75 -4.40 -8.76 -4.34
CA PHE A 75 -5.78 -8.69 -3.89
C PHE A 75 -6.56 -7.70 -4.77
N GLU A 76 -7.88 -7.87 -4.78
CA GLU A 76 -8.78 -7.02 -5.56
C GLU A 76 -8.90 -5.63 -4.91
N GLY A 77 -9.02 -4.62 -5.76
CA GLY A 77 -9.34 -3.26 -5.35
C GLY A 77 -10.15 -2.54 -6.41
N TYR A 78 -10.63 -1.35 -6.08
CA TYR A 78 -11.49 -0.53 -6.94
C TYR A 78 -10.89 0.86 -7.03
N GLY A 79 -10.53 1.28 -8.24
CA GLY A 79 -9.99 2.61 -8.51
C GLY A 79 -11.11 3.64 -8.44
N THR A 80 -10.85 4.74 -7.74
CA THR A 80 -11.83 5.82 -7.53
C THR A 80 -11.57 7.04 -8.43
N ALA A 81 -10.63 6.97 -9.38
CA ALA A 81 -10.38 8.10 -10.28
C ALA A 81 -11.57 8.29 -11.24
N ARG A 82 -12.38 9.33 -11.00
CA ARG A 82 -13.53 9.70 -11.83
C ARG A 82 -13.05 10.49 -13.05
N THR A 83 -13.52 10.12 -14.23
CA THR A 83 -13.51 11.00 -15.41
C THR A 83 -14.94 11.42 -15.71
N ALA A 84 -15.13 12.62 -16.28
CA ALA A 84 -16.46 13.15 -16.59
C ALA A 84 -17.32 12.19 -17.46
N VAL A 85 -16.67 11.37 -18.29
CA VAL A 85 -17.32 10.34 -19.11
C VAL A 85 -17.77 9.15 -18.26
N LEU A 86 -16.96 8.71 -17.30
CA LEU A 86 -17.31 7.61 -16.39
C LEU A 86 -18.47 7.98 -15.46
N ASP A 87 -18.50 9.22 -14.97
CA ASP A 87 -19.61 9.73 -14.16
C ASP A 87 -20.92 9.80 -14.96
N TYR A 88 -20.87 10.20 -16.24
CA TYR A 88 -22.05 10.22 -17.11
C TYR A 88 -22.60 8.81 -17.40
N LEU A 89 -21.73 7.81 -17.49
CA LEU A 89 -22.10 6.42 -17.75
C LEU A 89 -22.47 5.63 -16.46
N GLY A 90 -22.36 6.25 -15.28
CA GLY A 90 -22.57 5.56 -14.00
C GLY A 90 -21.50 4.51 -13.68
N LEU A 91 -20.34 4.59 -14.34
CA LEU A 91 -19.20 3.69 -14.15
C LEU A 91 -18.21 4.32 -13.17
N GLY A 92 -18.61 4.45 -11.90
CA GLY A 92 -17.83 5.18 -10.87
C GLY A 92 -16.57 4.46 -10.37
N GLU A 93 -16.44 3.16 -10.63
CA GLU A 93 -15.38 2.31 -10.11
C GLU A 93 -14.75 1.50 -11.24
N SER A 94 -13.42 1.46 -11.27
CA SER A 94 -12.67 0.57 -12.15
C SER A 94 -12.07 -0.55 -11.34
N GLU A 95 -12.28 -1.79 -11.75
CA GLU A 95 -11.62 -2.93 -11.11
C GLU A 95 -10.10 -2.80 -11.26
N LYS A 96 -9.40 -2.94 -10.13
CA LYS A 96 -7.95 -2.91 -10.02
C LYS A 96 -7.46 -4.17 -9.32
N GLN A 97 -6.22 -4.50 -9.61
CA GLN A 97 -5.48 -5.46 -8.82
C GLN A 97 -4.38 -4.70 -8.07
N VAL A 98 -4.35 -4.87 -6.74
CA VAL A 98 -3.29 -4.34 -5.90
C VAL A 98 -2.30 -5.46 -5.63
N ILE A 99 -1.02 -5.20 -5.90
CA ILE A 99 0.08 -6.14 -5.74
C ILE A 99 0.99 -5.60 -4.65
N ILE A 100 1.40 -6.46 -3.73
CA ILE A 100 2.50 -6.20 -2.81
C ILE A 100 3.62 -7.20 -3.07
N SER A 101 4.85 -6.72 -3.21
CA SER A 101 5.99 -7.58 -3.50
C SER A 101 7.24 -7.21 -2.72
N LEU A 102 7.91 -8.21 -2.15
CA LEU A 102 9.24 -8.02 -1.55
C LEU A 102 10.30 -8.06 -2.65
N ILE A 103 10.98 -6.94 -2.86
CA ILE A 103 12.00 -6.81 -3.90
C ILE A 103 13.36 -6.40 -3.32
N PRO A 104 14.49 -6.85 -3.90
CA PRO A 104 15.82 -6.34 -3.56
C PRO A 104 15.94 -4.85 -3.88
N GLU A 105 16.39 -4.05 -2.91
CA GLU A 105 16.64 -2.61 -3.08
C GLU A 105 17.63 -2.32 -4.22
N SER A 106 18.61 -3.21 -4.44
CA SER A 106 19.56 -3.10 -5.56
C SER A 106 18.94 -3.27 -6.94
N ALA A 107 17.79 -3.94 -7.04
CA ALA A 107 17.07 -4.21 -8.28
C ALA A 107 15.91 -3.23 -8.51
N GLU A 108 15.59 -2.36 -7.54
CA GLU A 108 14.42 -1.48 -7.55
C GLU A 108 14.29 -0.68 -8.84
N LYS A 109 15.36 0.03 -9.24
CA LYS A 109 15.34 0.86 -10.46
C LYS A 109 15.04 0.03 -11.70
N ALA A 110 15.72 -1.11 -11.87
CA ALA A 110 15.52 -1.98 -13.02
C ALA A 110 14.11 -2.60 -13.06
N ILE A 111 13.56 -2.96 -11.89
CA ILE A 111 12.19 -3.45 -11.77
C ILE A 111 11.19 -2.33 -12.15
N LEU A 112 11.32 -1.13 -11.57
CA LEU A 112 10.41 -0.02 -11.87
C LEU A 112 10.51 0.39 -13.35
N ASP A 113 11.72 0.50 -13.91
CA ASP A 113 11.92 0.81 -15.33
C ASP A 113 11.28 -0.27 -16.24
N GLY A 114 11.41 -1.55 -15.87
CA GLY A 114 10.78 -2.69 -16.55
C GLY A 114 9.25 -2.60 -16.53
N ILE A 115 8.66 -2.44 -15.34
CA ILE A 115 7.20 -2.30 -15.17
C ILE A 115 6.70 -1.08 -15.95
N GLN A 116 7.40 0.06 -15.87
CA GLN A 116 6.98 1.28 -16.57
C GLN A 116 6.92 1.08 -18.08
N LYS A 117 7.89 0.36 -18.64
CA LYS A 117 8.02 0.15 -20.08
C LYS A 117 7.05 -0.92 -20.58
N GLU A 118 7.04 -2.10 -19.96
CA GLU A 118 6.28 -3.26 -20.43
C GLU A 118 4.77 -3.05 -20.23
N MET A 119 4.37 -2.48 -19.10
CA MET A 119 2.96 -2.20 -18.80
C MET A 119 2.50 -0.81 -19.27
N GLU A 120 3.37 -0.07 -19.95
CA GLU A 120 3.11 1.29 -20.45
C GLU A 120 2.56 2.25 -19.39
N LEU A 121 3.03 2.14 -18.14
CA LEU A 121 2.52 2.98 -17.03
C LEU A 121 2.73 4.48 -17.27
N TYR A 122 3.59 4.87 -18.21
CA TYR A 122 3.71 6.27 -18.65
C TYR A 122 2.41 6.83 -19.28
N LEU A 123 1.49 5.97 -19.73
CA LEU A 123 0.16 6.34 -20.21
C LEU A 123 -0.84 6.46 -19.05
N VAL A 124 -1.73 7.45 -19.15
CA VAL A 124 -2.78 7.69 -18.15
C VAL A 124 -3.71 6.48 -18.06
N GLY A 125 -4.00 6.03 -16.83
CA GLY A 125 -4.99 4.99 -16.55
C GLY A 125 -4.46 3.54 -16.58
N LYS A 126 -3.19 3.32 -16.97
CA LYS A 126 -2.55 1.99 -16.98
C LYS A 126 -2.16 1.48 -15.59
N GLY A 127 -2.09 2.35 -14.59
CA GLY A 127 -1.83 2.00 -13.20
C GLY A 127 -0.71 2.83 -12.60
N ILE A 128 -0.35 2.50 -11.37
CA ILE A 128 0.78 3.10 -10.65
C ILE A 128 1.58 2.02 -9.95
N CYS A 129 2.87 2.27 -9.76
CA CYS A 129 3.71 1.38 -8.96
C CYS A 129 4.69 2.22 -8.14
N PHE A 130 4.84 1.87 -6.87
CA PHE A 130 5.69 2.62 -5.95
C PHE A 130 6.32 1.71 -4.91
N THR A 131 7.33 2.21 -4.22
CA THR A 131 8.08 1.45 -3.21
C THR A 131 8.01 2.09 -1.83
N LEU A 132 7.99 1.25 -0.80
CA LEU A 132 7.99 1.62 0.60
C LEU A 132 9.22 1.00 1.30
N PRO A 133 9.86 1.72 2.23
CA PRO A 133 11.00 1.20 2.96
C PRO A 133 10.56 0.14 4.00
N LEU A 134 11.34 -0.93 4.14
CA LEU A 134 11.12 -1.96 5.16
C LEU A 134 12.09 -1.81 6.34
N THR A 135 11.59 -2.04 7.55
CA THR A 135 12.40 -2.01 8.78
C THR A 135 12.91 -3.39 9.20
N GLY A 136 12.30 -4.46 8.72
CA GLY A 136 12.70 -5.83 9.00
C GLY A 136 11.95 -6.86 8.16
N VAL A 137 12.63 -7.95 7.84
CA VAL A 137 12.10 -9.12 7.14
C VAL A 137 12.71 -10.36 7.80
N SER A 138 12.00 -11.48 7.81
CA SER A 138 12.54 -12.74 8.35
C SER A 138 13.83 -13.11 7.62
N SER A 139 14.88 -13.47 8.36
CA SER A 139 16.22 -13.67 7.80
C SER A 139 16.26 -14.74 6.70
N ILE A 140 15.41 -15.77 6.79
CA ILE A 140 15.33 -16.84 5.78
C ILE A 140 14.80 -16.27 4.46
N VAL A 141 13.70 -15.52 4.49
CA VAL A 141 13.11 -14.89 3.30
C VAL A 141 14.08 -13.85 2.74
N ALA A 142 14.63 -12.97 3.60
CA ALA A 142 15.59 -11.95 3.18
C ALA A 142 16.81 -12.55 2.50
N ASN A 143 17.43 -13.57 3.09
CA ASN A 143 18.60 -14.24 2.52
C ASN A 143 18.26 -14.98 1.21
N GLY A 144 17.06 -15.55 1.10
CA GLY A 144 16.60 -16.20 -0.12
C GLY A 144 16.49 -15.22 -1.28
N LEU A 145 15.73 -14.13 -1.08
CA LEU A 145 15.47 -13.13 -2.12
C LEU A 145 16.73 -12.35 -2.51
N LEU A 146 17.56 -11.97 -1.54
CA LEU A 146 18.81 -11.22 -1.81
C LEU A 146 19.89 -12.05 -2.53
N LYS A 147 19.87 -13.39 -2.41
CA LYS A 147 20.79 -14.27 -3.17
C LYS A 147 20.42 -14.32 -4.65
N GLY A 148 19.13 -14.21 -4.97
CA GLY A 148 18.63 -14.23 -6.35
C GLY A 148 18.72 -12.87 -7.05
N ALA A 149 19.11 -11.81 -6.34
CA ALA A 149 19.25 -10.48 -6.93
C ALA A 149 20.50 -10.42 -7.81
N LEU A 150 20.36 -10.00 -9.07
CA LEU A 150 21.51 -9.66 -9.91
C LEU A 150 22.29 -8.53 -9.24
N GLN A 151 23.56 -8.78 -8.93
CA GLN A 151 24.46 -7.75 -8.40
C GLN A 151 24.97 -6.91 -9.56
N ASP A 152 24.20 -5.91 -9.99
CA ASP A 152 24.76 -4.87 -10.84
C ASP A 152 25.75 -4.05 -10.03
N LYS A 153 27.04 -4.21 -10.37
CA LYS A 153 28.13 -3.37 -9.82
C LYS A 153 28.11 -1.94 -10.37
N SER A 154 27.20 -1.63 -11.29
CA SER A 154 27.11 -0.40 -12.07
C SER A 154 25.95 0.52 -11.68
N ASN A 155 24.93 0.04 -10.96
CA ASN A 155 23.92 0.95 -10.42
C ASN A 155 24.52 1.65 -9.21
N GLY A 156 24.84 2.93 -9.40
CA GLY A 156 25.20 3.84 -8.33
C GLY A 156 24.23 3.62 -7.18
N ARG A 157 24.78 3.28 -6.01
CA ARG A 157 24.01 3.02 -4.79
C ARG A 157 23.23 4.29 -4.47
N GLU A 158 21.98 4.38 -4.92
CA GLU A 158 21.09 5.44 -4.47
C GLU A 158 21.00 5.28 -2.95
N GLY A 159 21.49 6.31 -2.25
CA GLY A 159 21.45 6.35 -0.80
C GLY A 159 20.01 6.23 -0.35
N ARG A 160 19.81 5.72 0.87
CA ARG A 160 18.50 5.63 1.52
C ARG A 160 17.73 6.94 1.32
N MET A 161 16.53 6.85 0.74
CA MET A 161 15.63 8.00 0.60
C MET A 161 15.49 8.69 1.95
N THR A 162 15.84 9.97 2.02
CA THR A 162 15.69 10.75 3.24
C THR A 162 14.31 11.40 3.26
N ALA A 163 13.92 11.93 4.41
CA ALA A 163 12.69 12.72 4.49
C ALA A 163 12.72 13.96 3.59
N GLU A 164 13.92 14.48 3.27
CA GLU A 164 14.12 15.70 2.49
C GLU A 164 14.04 15.47 0.98
N THR A 165 14.37 14.27 0.49
CA THR A 165 14.29 13.92 -0.93
C THR A 165 12.96 13.28 -1.32
N ARG A 166 12.11 12.96 -0.35
CA ARG A 166 10.81 12.32 -0.56
C ARG A 166 9.81 13.30 -1.17
N LYS A 167 9.20 12.89 -2.28
CA LYS A 167 8.20 13.69 -3.02
C LYS A 167 6.76 13.26 -2.76
N TYR A 168 6.54 12.01 -2.38
CA TYR A 168 5.20 11.44 -2.23
C TYR A 168 5.04 10.72 -0.89
N ASP A 169 3.82 10.71 -0.38
CA ASP A 169 3.38 9.91 0.75
C ASP A 169 2.12 9.12 0.35
N LEU A 170 1.97 7.93 0.93
CA LEU A 170 0.76 7.13 0.84
C LEU A 170 -0.09 7.39 2.08
N ILE A 171 -1.30 7.91 1.90
CA ILE A 171 -2.31 8.00 2.97
C ILE A 171 -3.12 6.72 2.93
N VAL A 172 -3.39 6.16 4.10
CA VAL A 172 -4.28 5.01 4.29
C VAL A 172 -5.39 5.43 5.25
N ALA A 173 -6.63 5.33 4.79
CA ALA A 173 -7.83 5.53 5.59
C ALA A 173 -8.62 4.22 5.63
N ALA A 174 -8.76 3.64 6.82
CA ALA A 174 -9.61 2.49 7.05
C ALA A 174 -10.92 2.99 7.68
N VAL A 175 -12.02 2.92 6.93
CA VAL A 175 -13.34 3.44 7.31
C VAL A 175 -14.37 2.33 7.32
N GLU A 176 -15.45 2.50 8.06
CA GLU A 176 -16.60 1.59 7.99
C GLU A 176 -17.12 1.48 6.54
N SER A 177 -17.57 0.28 6.17
CA SER A 177 -18.11 0.02 4.84
C SER A 177 -19.24 0.99 4.49
N GLY A 178 -19.18 1.60 3.31
CA GLY A 178 -20.16 2.59 2.84
C GLY A 178 -19.77 4.05 3.07
N TYR A 179 -18.71 4.32 3.83
CA TYR A 179 -18.17 5.67 4.03
C TYR A 179 -16.95 5.99 3.16
N ALA A 180 -16.46 5.04 2.36
CA ALA A 180 -15.28 5.24 1.53
C ALA A 180 -15.45 6.34 0.48
N ASP A 181 -16.64 6.44 -0.12
CA ASP A 181 -16.95 7.49 -1.10
C ASP A 181 -16.94 8.88 -0.46
N GLU A 182 -17.50 9.01 0.74
CA GLU A 182 -17.51 10.24 1.51
C GLU A 182 -16.08 10.66 1.90
N ALA A 183 -15.28 9.72 2.41
CA ALA A 183 -13.86 9.94 2.70
C ALA A 183 -13.09 10.37 1.44
N MET A 184 -13.33 9.71 0.29
CA MET A 184 -12.67 10.05 -0.96
C MET A 184 -13.11 11.42 -1.50
N ASN A 185 -14.38 11.80 -1.35
CA ASN A 185 -14.87 13.13 -1.75
C ASN A 185 -14.19 14.23 -0.92
N ALA A 186 -14.13 14.08 0.40
CA ALA A 186 -13.40 15.00 1.28
C ALA A 186 -11.92 15.11 0.88
N ALA A 187 -11.30 13.98 0.54
CA ALA A 187 -9.92 13.96 0.05
C ALA A 187 -9.75 14.71 -1.29
N ARG A 188 -10.68 14.55 -2.24
CA ARG A 188 -10.65 15.23 -3.54
C ARG A 188 -10.81 16.75 -3.39
N GLU A 189 -11.74 17.19 -2.55
CA GLU A 189 -11.91 18.61 -2.23
C GLU A 189 -10.63 19.23 -1.64
N ALA A 190 -9.86 18.43 -0.89
CA ALA A 190 -8.54 18.79 -0.38
C ALA A 190 -7.38 18.61 -1.37
N GLY A 191 -7.65 18.24 -2.63
CA GLY A 191 -6.67 18.15 -3.72
C GLY A 191 -6.15 16.75 -4.04
N ALA A 192 -6.73 15.68 -3.50
CA ALA A 192 -6.40 14.32 -3.94
C ALA A 192 -6.90 14.06 -5.37
N ALA A 193 -6.07 13.48 -6.24
CA ALA A 193 -6.52 13.15 -7.60
C ALA A 193 -7.44 11.90 -7.64
N GLY A 194 -7.30 11.00 -6.66
CA GLY A 194 -7.99 9.73 -6.62
C GLY A 194 -7.38 8.80 -5.58
N GLY A 195 -7.90 7.60 -5.50
CA GLY A 195 -7.41 6.55 -4.61
C GLY A 195 -7.77 5.16 -5.13
N THR A 196 -7.40 4.16 -4.34
CA THR A 196 -7.80 2.78 -4.55
C THR A 196 -8.46 2.26 -3.30
N LEU A 197 -9.64 1.66 -3.46
CA LEU A 197 -10.43 1.08 -2.40
C LEU A 197 -10.18 -0.42 -2.32
N ILE A 198 -9.98 -0.95 -1.12
CA ILE A 198 -9.77 -2.37 -0.86
C ILE A 198 -10.75 -2.79 0.22
N LYS A 199 -11.58 -3.79 -0.07
CA LYS A 199 -12.50 -4.36 0.93
C LYS A 199 -11.71 -5.15 1.97
N ALA A 200 -12.00 -4.93 3.24
CA ALA A 200 -11.29 -5.52 4.35
C ALA A 200 -12.25 -5.89 5.50
N MET A 201 -11.69 -6.55 6.52
CA MET A 201 -12.42 -6.84 7.76
C MET A 201 -11.61 -6.36 8.95
N THR A 202 -12.28 -5.68 9.87
CA THR A 202 -11.72 -5.38 11.19
C THR A 202 -11.58 -6.68 11.97
N LEU A 203 -10.40 -6.88 12.56
CA LEU A 203 -10.12 -8.02 13.42
C LEU A 203 -10.46 -7.69 14.88
N ASN A 204 -10.19 -8.63 15.79
CA ASN A 204 -10.46 -8.44 17.23
C ASN A 204 -9.58 -7.33 17.85
N ASN A 205 -10.01 -6.09 17.68
CA ASN A 205 -9.31 -4.88 18.09
C ASN A 205 -9.71 -4.39 19.49
N ARG A 206 -10.39 -5.23 20.30
CA ARG A 206 -10.93 -4.87 21.62
C ARG A 206 -9.98 -4.11 22.54
N LYS A 207 -8.69 -4.45 22.53
CA LYS A 207 -7.69 -3.72 23.34
C LYS A 207 -7.43 -2.32 22.81
N ALA A 208 -7.32 -2.16 21.49
CA ALA A 208 -7.15 -0.86 20.87
C ALA A 208 -8.42 -0.02 21.10
N GLU A 209 -9.60 -0.58 20.83
CA GLU A 209 -10.92 -0.01 21.10
C GLU A 209 -11.08 0.50 22.53
N GLN A 210 -10.67 -0.28 23.54
CA GLN A 210 -10.70 0.15 24.94
C GLN A 210 -9.75 1.31 25.24
N LEU A 211 -8.59 1.36 24.59
CA LEU A 211 -7.59 2.42 24.79
C LEU A 211 -7.98 3.72 24.07
N ILE A 212 -8.56 3.61 22.88
CA ILE A 212 -9.00 4.76 22.07
C ILE A 212 -10.42 5.23 22.43
N GLY A 213 -11.19 4.40 23.14
CA GLY A 213 -12.54 4.71 23.61
C GLY A 213 -13.64 4.60 22.55
N VAL A 214 -13.45 3.79 21.51
CA VAL A 214 -14.47 3.55 20.46
C VAL A 214 -14.63 2.07 20.15
N THR A 215 -15.74 1.69 19.50
CA THR A 215 -15.95 0.36 18.92
C THR A 215 -15.88 0.46 17.41
N LEU A 216 -15.12 -0.42 16.75
CA LEU A 216 -14.97 -0.43 15.31
C LEU A 216 -15.87 -1.52 14.70
N GLN A 217 -16.48 -1.22 13.56
CA GLN A 217 -17.30 -2.20 12.85
C GLN A 217 -16.47 -3.29 12.20
N GLN A 218 -17.11 -4.43 11.95
CA GLN A 218 -16.46 -5.61 11.41
C GLN A 218 -16.13 -5.49 9.91
N GLU A 219 -17.02 -4.86 9.13
CA GLU A 219 -16.81 -4.62 7.70
C GLU A 219 -16.21 -3.24 7.47
N THR A 220 -15.04 -3.20 6.85
CA THR A 220 -14.22 -2.01 6.72
C THR A 220 -13.70 -1.90 5.30
N GLU A 221 -13.57 -0.69 4.81
CA GLU A 221 -12.98 -0.37 3.52
C GLU A 221 -11.67 0.39 3.74
N ILE A 222 -10.60 -0.07 3.10
CA ILE A 222 -9.29 0.57 3.13
C ILE A 222 -9.13 1.39 1.85
N LEU A 223 -9.15 2.71 2.00
CA LEU A 223 -8.85 3.66 0.97
C LEU A 223 -7.37 4.04 1.03
N ILE A 224 -6.63 3.77 -0.05
CA ILE A 224 -5.25 4.22 -0.23
C ILE A 224 -5.18 5.38 -1.21
N ILE A 225 -4.52 6.47 -0.81
CA ILE A 225 -4.39 7.71 -1.59
C ILE A 225 -2.91 8.04 -1.68
N LEU A 226 -2.40 8.07 -2.91
CA LEU A 226 -1.06 8.54 -3.17
C LEU A 226 -1.10 10.05 -3.39
N THR A 227 -0.26 10.82 -2.70
CA THR A 227 -0.22 12.28 -2.81
C THR A 227 1.18 12.82 -2.68
N LYS A 228 1.41 14.04 -3.18
CA LYS A 228 2.67 14.75 -2.92
C LYS A 228 2.77 15.09 -1.43
N CYS A 229 4.00 15.20 -0.92
CA CYS A 229 4.25 15.51 0.49
C CYS A 229 3.49 16.75 0.99
N GLU A 230 3.34 17.77 0.14
CA GLU A 230 2.65 19.02 0.46
C GLU A 230 1.13 18.81 0.64
N GLY A 231 0.54 17.88 -0.11
CA GLY A 231 -0.89 17.54 -0.06
C GLY A 231 -1.26 16.65 1.12
N LYS A 232 -0.30 15.98 1.78
CA LYS A 232 -0.57 15.00 2.84
C LYS A 232 -1.43 15.57 3.97
N LEU A 233 -1.00 16.66 4.59
CA LEU A 233 -1.67 17.20 5.78
C LEU A 233 -3.08 17.75 5.47
N PRO A 234 -3.29 18.54 4.39
CA PRO A 234 -4.63 18.96 3.98
C PRO A 234 -5.59 17.78 3.78
N ILE A 235 -5.18 16.77 3.01
CA ILE A 235 -6.02 15.59 2.72
C ILE A 235 -6.35 14.82 4.00
N MET A 236 -5.36 14.54 4.85
CA MET A 236 -5.59 13.81 6.10
C MET A 236 -6.55 14.55 7.04
N ARG A 237 -6.50 15.88 7.08
CA ARG A 237 -7.43 16.68 7.91
C ARG A 237 -8.86 16.62 7.39
N ALA A 238 -9.05 16.80 6.08
CA ALA A 238 -10.38 16.73 5.48
C ALA A 238 -11.05 15.38 5.74
N ILE A 239 -10.33 14.28 5.51
CA ILE A 239 -10.87 12.93 5.79
C ILE A 239 -11.12 12.74 7.30
N GLN A 240 -10.25 13.26 8.18
CA GLN A 240 -10.43 13.15 9.63
C GLN A 240 -11.68 13.89 10.15
N GLU A 241 -12.05 15.01 9.51
CA GLU A 241 -13.23 15.79 9.85
C GLU A 241 -14.51 15.10 9.38
N THR A 242 -14.51 14.56 8.16
CA THR A 242 -15.70 13.97 7.54
C THR A 242 -15.91 12.50 7.90
N ALA A 243 -14.84 11.69 7.90
CA ALA A 243 -14.88 10.24 8.04
C ALA A 243 -13.90 9.72 9.09
N GLY A 244 -13.52 10.53 10.07
CA GLY A 244 -12.57 10.15 11.12
C GLY A 244 -13.19 9.35 12.26
N LEU A 245 -12.36 8.96 13.22
CA LEU A 245 -12.71 8.08 14.35
C LEU A 245 -13.95 8.51 15.17
N LYS A 246 -14.24 9.81 15.22
CA LYS A 246 -15.36 10.38 16.00
C LYS A 246 -16.62 10.63 15.17
N THR A 247 -16.60 10.23 13.91
CA THR A 247 -17.73 10.31 12.98
C THR A 247 -18.40 8.95 12.90
N ASP A 248 -19.55 8.88 12.23
CA ASP A 248 -20.24 7.61 12.00
C ASP A 248 -19.43 6.66 11.10
N ALA A 249 -18.43 7.16 10.37
CA ALA A 249 -17.50 6.35 9.57
C ALA A 249 -16.46 5.58 10.40
N GLY A 250 -16.24 5.97 11.67
CA GLY A 250 -15.28 5.31 12.56
C GLY A 250 -13.83 5.23 12.06
N GLY A 251 -13.42 6.14 11.16
CA GLY A 251 -12.21 5.97 10.37
C GLY A 251 -10.88 6.11 11.12
N VAL A 252 -9.93 5.25 10.77
CA VAL A 252 -8.53 5.29 11.24
C VAL A 252 -7.62 5.72 10.10
N LEU A 253 -6.83 6.76 10.33
CA LEU A 253 -5.94 7.36 9.33
C LEU A 253 -4.47 7.27 9.72
N PHE A 254 -3.63 6.89 8.76
CA PHE A 254 -2.18 6.95 8.89
C PHE A 254 -1.53 7.16 7.52
N SER A 255 -0.24 7.52 7.52
CA SER A 255 0.53 7.70 6.29
C SER A 255 1.80 6.88 6.31
N LEU A 256 2.22 6.45 5.14
CA LEU A 256 3.43 5.68 4.90
C LEU A 256 4.34 6.42 3.92
N PRO A 257 5.67 6.39 4.15
CA PRO A 257 6.63 7.03 3.28
C PRO A 257 6.77 6.31 1.94
N VAL A 258 6.65 7.03 0.82
CA VAL A 258 6.97 6.49 -0.51
C VAL A 258 8.41 6.83 -0.87
N ASP A 259 9.15 5.85 -1.38
CA ASP A 259 10.51 6.05 -1.87
C ASP A 259 10.45 6.46 -3.34
N ASN A 260 10.11 5.52 -4.25
CA ASN A 260 10.03 5.78 -5.69
C ASN A 260 8.63 5.51 -6.22
N LEU A 261 8.30 6.14 -7.34
CA LEU A 261 6.97 6.10 -7.95
C LEU A 261 7.06 6.23 -9.47
N ILE A 262 6.30 5.38 -10.16
CA ILE A 262 6.03 5.43 -11.60
C ILE A 262 4.51 5.36 -11.83
N GLY A 263 4.08 5.74 -13.03
CA GLY A 263 2.67 5.62 -13.43
C GLY A 263 1.81 6.86 -13.22
N VAL A 264 2.39 7.93 -12.66
CA VAL A 264 1.68 9.19 -12.42
C VAL A 264 1.91 10.14 -13.59
N GLY A 265 1.50 9.72 -14.80
CA GLY A 265 1.38 10.62 -15.94
C GLY A 265 0.31 11.67 -15.62
N SER A 266 0.71 12.94 -15.50
CA SER A 266 -0.15 14.11 -15.23
C SER A 266 -1.00 14.09 -13.95
N MET A 267 -0.40 14.44 -12.81
CA MET A 267 -1.15 14.82 -11.59
C MET A 267 -1.24 16.35 -11.45
N SER A 268 -1.72 17.00 -12.51
CA SER A 268 -2.08 18.42 -12.53
C SER A 268 -3.52 18.55 -13.03
N PRO A 269 -4.45 19.09 -12.24
CA PRO A 269 -5.65 19.68 -12.81
C PRO A 269 -5.22 20.96 -13.57
N ASP A 270 -5.77 21.14 -14.77
CA ASP A 270 -5.62 22.30 -15.65
C ASP A 270 -4.24 22.59 -16.26
N THR A 271 -4.08 22.22 -17.53
CA THR A 271 -3.43 23.11 -18.50
C THR A 271 -4.46 23.36 -19.58
N GLY A 272 -4.96 24.60 -19.61
CA GLY A 272 -6.06 25.03 -20.43
C GLY A 272 -5.85 24.78 -21.92
N ALA A 273 -6.99 24.71 -22.61
CA ALA A 273 -7.06 24.89 -24.05
C ALA A 273 -6.10 26.02 -24.48
N GLY A 274 -5.14 25.67 -25.33
CA GLY A 274 -4.40 26.67 -26.08
C GLY A 274 -5.38 27.49 -26.92
N PRO A 275 -5.10 28.78 -27.14
CA PRO A 275 -5.98 29.59 -27.97
C PRO A 275 -6.03 28.99 -29.36
N ALA A 276 -7.24 28.90 -29.92
CA ALA A 276 -7.41 28.68 -31.34
C ALA A 276 -6.74 29.84 -32.06
N GLU A 277 -5.72 29.55 -32.86
CA GLU A 277 -5.16 30.50 -33.82
C GLU A 277 -6.14 30.58 -35.00
N ASP A 278 -6.67 31.80 -35.21
CA ASP A 278 -7.29 32.27 -36.46
C ASP A 278 -6.21 32.48 -37.54
#